data_AF-A0A7K1GLA5-F1
#
_entry.id   AF-A0A7K1GLA5-F1
#
_cell.length_a   1.000
_cell.length_b   1.000
_cell.length_c   1.000
_cell.angle_alpha   90.00
_cell.angle_beta   90.00
_cell.angle_gamma   90.00
#
_symmetry.space_group_name_H-M   'P 1'
#
loop_
_entity.id
_entity.type
_entity.pdbx_description
1 polymer ?
#
loop_
_entity_poly.entity_id
_entity_poly.type
_entity_poly.pdbx_seq_one_letter_code
_entity_poly.pdbx_strand_id
1 'polypeptide(L)'
;MLQRIQSIYLFLVFVIMGIVSLFIPLWTNGLNETIMVGHSPITAILFGGSAALSMISLLGFKNRQRQFVMNRLNMILNVLLLGLFVFRSLTVSGEVAEAISEKGIGMFLPIISILLLVLANRAIKKDEDLVKSVDRLR
;
A
#
# COMPACT_ATOMS: atom_id res chain seq x y z
N MET A 1 22.94 9.01 -13.03
CA MET A 1 21.87 9.66 -12.25
C MET A 1 20.84 10.16 -13.25
N LEU A 2 19.67 9.54 -13.27
CA LEU A 2 18.47 9.98 -13.98
C LEU A 2 17.34 9.72 -12.99
N GLN A 3 16.49 10.72 -12.76
CA GLN A 3 15.39 10.68 -11.80
C GLN A 3 14.57 9.39 -12.00
N ARG A 4 14.71 8.46 -11.06
CA ARG A 4 14.15 7.12 -11.16
C ARG A 4 12.67 7.18 -10.84
N ILE A 5 11.81 7.09 -11.85
CA ILE A 5 10.36 7.24 -11.69
C ILE A 5 9.77 6.26 -10.67
N GLN A 6 10.42 5.10 -10.41
CA GLN A 6 10.00 4.19 -9.33
C GLN A 6 10.01 4.82 -7.93
N SER A 7 10.92 5.77 -7.65
CA SER A 7 10.98 6.40 -6.32
C SER A 7 9.77 7.29 -6.06
N ILE A 8 9.20 7.90 -7.11
CA ILE A 8 7.98 8.70 -6.99
C ILE A 8 6.81 7.81 -6.59
N TYR A 9 6.63 6.68 -7.27
CA TYR A 9 5.55 5.74 -6.94
C TYR A 9 5.71 5.18 -5.52
N LEU A 10 6.93 4.80 -5.11
CA LEU A 10 7.18 4.28 -3.76
C LEU A 10 6.97 5.33 -2.68
N PHE A 11 7.36 6.57 -2.93
CA PHE A 11 7.11 7.68 -2.03
C PHE A 11 5.61 7.95 -1.88
N LEU A 12 4.84 7.92 -2.97
CA LEU A 12 3.39 8.06 -2.91
C LEU A 12 2.73 6.94 -2.09
N VAL A 13 3.18 5.69 -2.24
CA VAL A 13 2.67 4.58 -1.40
C VAL A 13 3.00 4.82 0.07
N PHE A 14 4.21 5.28 0.40
CA PHE A 14 4.58 5.62 1.77
C PHE A 14 3.68 6.72 2.34
N VAL A 15 3.45 7.80 1.58
CA VAL A 15 2.57 8.90 2.01
C VAL A 15 1.13 8.42 2.18
N ILE A 16 0.60 7.64 1.24
CA ILE A 16 -0.77 7.13 1.30
C ILE A 16 -0.97 6.19 2.49
N MET A 17 -0.10 5.19 2.62
CA MET A 17 -0.25 4.15 3.64
C MET A 17 0.21 4.59 5.03
N GLY A 18 1.13 5.55 5.12
CA GLY A 18 1.74 5.97 6.38
C GLY A 18 1.21 7.29 6.94
N ILE A 19 0.91 8.28 6.07
CA ILE A 19 0.51 9.63 6.50
C ILE A 19 -0.99 9.82 6.29
N VAL A 20 -1.45 9.70 5.04
CA VAL A 20 -2.86 9.93 4.67
C VAL A 20 -3.80 9.00 5.42
N SER A 21 -3.40 7.74 5.60
CA SER A 21 -4.16 6.74 6.34
C SER A 21 -4.44 7.10 7.80
N LEU A 22 -3.68 8.01 8.41
CA LEU A 22 -3.88 8.48 9.78
C LEU A 22 -4.97 9.54 9.91
N PHE A 23 -5.30 10.22 8.81
CA PHE A 23 -6.29 11.30 8.79
C PHE A 23 -7.62 10.90 8.15
N ILE A 24 -7.68 9.73 7.50
CA ILE A 24 -8.86 9.24 6.80
C ILE A 24 -9.48 8.07 7.57
N PRO A 25 -10.79 8.12 7.89
CA PRO A 25 -11.47 6.99 8.53
C PRO A 25 -11.52 5.79 7.59
N LEU A 26 -11.26 4.60 8.16
CA LEU A 26 -11.40 3.34 7.45
C LEU A 26 -12.88 3.04 7.17
N TRP A 27 -13.75 3.24 8.17
CA TRP A 27 -15.21 3.18 8.08
C TRP A 27 -15.84 3.89 9.28
N THR A 28 -17.15 4.16 9.20
CA THR A 28 -17.96 4.61 10.35
C THR A 28 -18.86 3.46 10.77
N ASN A 29 -18.96 3.18 12.07
CA ASN A 29 -19.81 2.09 12.55
C ASN A 29 -21.28 2.53 12.74
N GLY A 30 -22.13 1.58 13.15
CA GLY A 30 -23.55 1.81 13.45
C GLY A 30 -23.86 2.80 14.56
N LEU A 31 -22.87 3.12 15.38
CA LEU A 31 -22.98 4.07 16.48
C LEU A 31 -22.44 5.44 16.11
N ASN A 32 -22.22 5.69 14.80
CA ASN A 32 -21.64 6.90 14.25
C ASN A 32 -20.21 7.19 14.75
N GLU A 33 -19.50 6.16 15.24
CA GLU A 33 -18.11 6.24 15.65
C GLU A 33 -17.20 6.01 14.44
N THR A 34 -16.21 6.89 14.27
CA THR A 34 -15.25 6.83 13.17
C THR A 34 -14.10 5.90 13.53
N ILE A 35 -13.97 4.78 12.81
CA ILE A 35 -12.86 3.85 13.02
C ILE A 35 -11.68 4.26 12.13
N MET A 36 -10.61 4.71 12.77
CA MET A 36 -9.32 5.05 12.14
C MET A 36 -8.36 3.85 12.18
N VAL A 37 -7.28 3.92 11.39
CA VAL A 37 -6.22 2.89 11.35
C VAL A 37 -5.69 2.51 12.73
N GLY A 38 -5.56 3.48 13.64
CA GLY A 38 -5.02 3.27 14.99
C GLY A 38 -5.95 2.56 15.99
N HIS A 39 -7.24 2.37 15.67
CA HIS A 39 -8.18 1.74 16.61
C HIS A 39 -7.97 0.22 16.74
N SER A 40 -7.37 -0.41 15.74
CA SER A 40 -7.02 -1.83 15.79
C SER A 40 -5.52 -2.02 15.61
N PRO A 41 -4.84 -2.79 16.48
CA PRO A 41 -3.41 -3.05 16.33
C PRO A 41 -3.12 -3.78 15.02
N ILE A 42 -4.04 -4.62 14.54
CA ILE A 42 -3.88 -5.36 13.28
C ILE A 42 -3.85 -4.37 12.10
N THR A 43 -4.81 -3.44 12.02
CA THR A 43 -4.82 -2.45 10.93
C THR A 43 -3.62 -1.51 11.02
N ALA A 44 -3.23 -1.07 12.23
CA ALA A 44 -2.06 -0.23 12.42
C ALA A 44 -0.77 -0.91 11.95
N ILE A 45 -0.57 -2.19 12.31
CA ILE A 45 0.61 -2.97 11.88
C ILE A 45 0.61 -3.18 10.37
N LEU A 46 -0.54 -3.47 9.76
CA LEU A 46 -0.61 -3.69 8.31
C LEU A 46 -0.33 -2.39 7.53
N PHE A 47 -0.98 -1.28 7.86
CA PHE A 47 -0.70 0.01 7.20
C PHE A 47 0.74 0.49 7.45
N GLY A 48 1.19 0.43 8.70
CA GLY A 48 2.56 0.79 9.08
C GLY A 48 3.60 -0.11 8.42
N GLY A 49 3.34 -1.41 8.32
CA GLY A 49 4.17 -2.38 7.62
C GLY A 49 4.26 -2.10 6.13
N SER A 50 3.15 -1.72 5.49
CA SER A 50 3.15 -1.29 4.09
C SER A 50 3.99 -0.04 3.86
N ALA A 51 3.83 0.97 4.72
CA ALA A 51 4.60 2.20 4.67
C ALA A 51 6.10 1.92 4.88
N ALA A 52 6.44 1.10 5.88
CA ALA A 52 7.82 0.69 6.16
C ALA A 52 8.46 -0.06 4.98
N LEU A 53 7.74 -1.01 4.36
CA LEU A 53 8.24 -1.72 3.17
C LEU A 53 8.49 -0.76 2.00
N SER A 54 7.60 0.20 1.75
CA SER A 54 7.81 1.23 0.73
C SER A 54 9.04 2.08 1.03
N MET A 55 9.22 2.50 2.29
CA MET A 55 10.39 3.28 2.70
C MET A 55 11.69 2.49 2.58
N ILE A 56 11.71 1.23 3.01
CA ILE A 56 12.86 0.33 2.85
C ILE A 56 13.21 0.12 1.37
N SER A 57 12.20 -0.05 0.51
CA SER A 57 12.38 -0.15 -0.94
C SER A 57 12.96 1.13 -1.53
N LEU A 58 12.45 2.29 -1.12
CA LEU A 58 12.92 3.62 -1.54
C LEU A 58 14.40 3.84 -1.17
N LEU A 59 14.77 3.57 0.09
CA LEU A 59 16.15 3.70 0.58
C LEU A 59 17.08 2.64 -0.04
N GLY A 60 16.54 1.48 -0.40
CA GLY A 60 17.23 0.38 -1.08
C GLY A 60 17.54 0.62 -2.56
N PHE A 61 17.59 1.88 -3.03
CA PHE A 61 17.68 2.26 -4.44
C PHE A 61 18.87 1.62 -5.19
N LYS A 62 19.95 1.24 -4.49
CA LYS A 62 21.14 0.63 -5.08
C LYS A 62 20.90 -0.78 -5.64
N ASN A 63 20.03 -1.57 -5.00
CA ASN A 63 19.79 -2.97 -5.39
C ASN A 63 18.37 -3.13 -5.96
N ARG A 64 18.30 -3.26 -7.29
CA ARG A 64 17.06 -3.32 -8.08
C ARG A 64 16.28 -4.61 -7.85
N GLN A 65 17.00 -5.73 -7.75
CA GLN A 65 16.40 -7.03 -7.43
C GLN A 65 15.75 -7.01 -6.06
N ARG A 66 16.43 -6.44 -5.05
CA ARG A 66 15.87 -6.26 -3.71
C ARG A 66 14.64 -5.35 -3.71
N GLN A 67 14.67 -4.21 -4.42
CA GLN A 67 13.50 -3.34 -4.59
C GLN A 67 12.31 -4.08 -5.19
N PHE A 68 12.54 -4.89 -6.23
CA PHE A 68 11.51 -5.68 -6.87
C PHE A 68 10.85 -6.68 -5.90
N VAL A 69 11.67 -7.39 -5.11
CA VAL A 69 11.17 -8.32 -4.08
C VAL A 69 10.37 -7.59 -2.99
N MET A 70 10.91 -6.49 -2.45
CA MET A 70 10.26 -5.70 -1.40
C MET A 70 8.91 -5.14 -1.87
N ASN A 71 8.84 -4.65 -3.11
CA ASN A 71 7.58 -4.20 -3.69
C ASN A 71 6.57 -5.32 -3.86
N ARG A 72 7.00 -6.52 -4.27
CA ARG A 72 6.11 -7.69 -4.39
C ARG A 72 5.54 -8.08 -3.04
N LEU A 73 6.38 -8.11 -2.00
CA LEU A 73 5.93 -8.35 -0.62
C LEU A 73 4.92 -7.29 -0.16
N ASN A 74 5.19 -6.01 -0.47
CA ASN A 74 4.28 -4.94 -0.13
C ASN A 74 2.93 -5.04 -0.87
N MET A 75 2.95 -5.49 -2.12
CA MET A 75 1.74 -5.72 -2.90
C MET A 75 0.90 -6.86 -2.31
N ILE A 76 1.54 -7.97 -1.93
CA ILE A 76 0.86 -9.09 -1.24
C ILE A 76 0.25 -8.59 0.07
N LEU A 77 0.97 -7.80 0.85
CA LEU A 77 0.46 -7.24 2.10
C LEU A 77 -0.77 -6.36 1.85
N ASN A 78 -0.77 -5.51 0.82
CA ASN A 78 -1.96 -4.71 0.47
C ASN A 78 -3.14 -5.57 0.01
N VAL A 79 -2.89 -6.66 -0.73
CA VAL A 79 -3.94 -7.63 -1.10
C VAL A 79 -4.52 -8.32 0.13
N LEU A 80 -3.69 -8.72 1.10
CA LEU A 80 -4.15 -9.28 2.37
C LEU A 80 -4.99 -8.27 3.17
N LEU A 81 -4.60 -7.00 3.14
CA LEU A 81 -5.31 -5.91 3.79
C LEU A 81 -6.71 -5.70 3.15
N LEU A 82 -6.81 -5.77 1.82
CA LEU A 82 -8.10 -5.79 1.12
C LEU A 82 -8.93 -7.02 1.48
N GLY A 83 -8.32 -8.21 1.53
CA GLY A 83 -8.98 -9.43 1.95
C GLY A 83 -9.58 -9.32 3.36
N LEU A 84 -8.84 -8.71 4.29
CA LEU A 84 -9.31 -8.41 5.65
C LEU A 84 -10.52 -7.48 5.62
N PHE A 85 -10.50 -6.42 4.82
CA PHE A 85 -11.63 -5.49 4.70
C PHE A 85 -12.86 -6.13 4.08
N VAL A 86 -12.70 -6.94 3.03
CA VAL A 86 -13.80 -7.70 2.43
C VAL A 86 -14.37 -8.68 3.44
N PHE A 87 -13.52 -9.45 4.14
CA PHE A 87 -13.96 -10.38 5.18
C PHE A 87 -14.74 -9.68 6.29
N ARG A 88 -14.26 -8.54 6.77
CA ARG A 88 -14.98 -7.71 7.75
C ARG A 88 -16.32 -7.26 7.20
N SER A 89 -16.37 -6.79 5.96
CA SER A 89 -17.61 -6.35 5.32
C SER A 89 -18.65 -7.47 5.23
N LEU A 90 -18.23 -8.72 5.04
CA LEU A 90 -19.13 -9.88 4.94
C LEU A 90 -19.57 -10.45 6.31
N THR A 91 -18.81 -10.17 7.38
CA THR A 91 -19.07 -10.73 8.72
C THR A 91 -19.87 -9.80 9.63
N VAL A 92 -20.03 -8.54 9.25
CA VAL A 92 -20.96 -7.63 9.92
C VAL A 92 -22.39 -8.04 9.57
N SER A 93 -23.23 -8.28 10.58
CA SER A 93 -24.65 -8.61 10.42
C SER A 93 -25.47 -7.45 9.83
N GLY A 94 -26.49 -7.77 9.04
CA GLY A 94 -27.30 -6.81 8.27
C GLY A 94 -27.94 -5.68 9.08
N GLU A 95 -28.38 -5.95 10.31
CA GLU A 95 -28.96 -4.92 11.22
C GLU A 95 -27.91 -3.90 11.72
N VAL A 96 -26.64 -4.29 11.81
CA VAL A 96 -25.52 -3.38 12.12
C VAL A 96 -25.02 -2.71 10.84
N ALA A 97 -25.17 -3.35 9.68
CA ALA A 97 -24.76 -2.84 8.38
C ALA A 97 -25.59 -1.63 7.91
N GLU A 98 -26.89 -1.55 8.20
CA GLU A 98 -27.72 -0.37 7.89
C GLU A 98 -27.29 0.90 8.66
N ALA A 99 -26.67 0.73 9.83
CA ALA A 99 -26.15 1.83 10.62
C ALA A 99 -24.69 2.17 10.26
N ILE A 100 -23.96 1.28 9.58
CA ILE A 100 -22.63 1.54 9.00
C ILE A 100 -22.83 2.43 7.78
N SER A 101 -23.02 3.73 8.03
CA SER A 101 -22.95 4.72 6.98
C SER A 101 -21.57 4.66 6.33
N GLU A 102 -21.56 4.35 5.03
CA GLU A 102 -20.44 4.07 4.12
C GLU A 102 -19.44 5.23 3.93
N LYS A 103 -19.12 5.99 4.97
CA LYS A 103 -18.37 7.26 4.84
C LYS A 103 -16.85 7.12 4.92
N GLY A 104 -16.32 5.93 5.22
CA GLY A 104 -14.88 5.71 5.27
C GLY A 104 -14.29 5.29 3.93
N ILE A 105 -13.63 6.23 3.24
CA ILE A 105 -12.88 5.91 2.02
C ILE A 105 -11.52 5.27 2.30
N GLY A 106 -11.09 5.23 3.57
CA GLY A 106 -9.79 4.70 4.00
C GLY A 106 -9.60 3.22 3.67
N MET A 107 -10.69 2.44 3.60
CA MET A 107 -10.64 1.03 3.21
C MET A 107 -10.16 0.79 1.76
N PHE A 108 -10.25 1.81 0.90
CA PHE A 108 -9.84 1.72 -0.51
C PHE A 108 -8.40 2.18 -0.76
N LEU A 109 -7.73 2.78 0.24
CA LEU A 109 -6.31 3.18 0.13
C LEU A 109 -5.38 2.05 -0.33
N PRO A 110 -5.53 0.78 0.14
CA PRO A 110 -4.70 -0.32 -0.35
C PRO A 110 -4.86 -0.59 -1.86
N ILE A 111 -6.02 -0.31 -2.46
CA ILE A 111 -6.21 -0.44 -3.92
C ILE A 111 -5.31 0.54 -4.66
N ILE A 112 -5.33 1.81 -4.24
CA ILE A 112 -4.49 2.87 -4.82
C ILE A 112 -3.01 2.51 -4.65
N SER A 113 -2.63 2.01 -3.48
CA SER A 113 -1.28 1.53 -3.19
C SER A 113 -0.85 0.37 -4.10
N ILE A 114 -1.72 -0.61 -4.37
CA ILE A 114 -1.42 -1.70 -5.31
C ILE A 114 -1.16 -1.15 -6.71
N LEU A 115 -1.99 -0.23 -7.20
CA LEU A 115 -1.80 0.38 -8.52
C LEU A 115 -0.44 1.08 -8.62
N LEU A 116 -0.06 1.86 -7.62
CA LEU A 116 1.24 2.52 -7.54
C LEU A 116 2.40 1.53 -7.45
N LEU A 117 2.26 0.45 -6.67
CA LEU A 117 3.27 -0.61 -6.56
C LEU A 117 3.45 -1.37 -7.89
N VAL A 118 2.38 -1.57 -8.67
CA VAL A 118 2.47 -2.12 -10.03
C VAL A 118 3.27 -1.20 -10.95
N LEU A 119 3.01 0.11 -10.91
CA LEU A 119 3.77 1.09 -11.69
C LEU A 119 5.24 1.15 -11.25
N ALA A 120 5.51 1.09 -9.94
CA ALA A 120 6.86 1.01 -9.39
C ALA A 120 7.61 -0.23 -9.90
N ASN A 121 6.96 -1.39 -9.93
CA ASN A 121 7.55 -2.62 -10.45
C ASN A 121 7.88 -2.55 -11.94
N ARG A 122 6.97 -1.97 -12.74
CA ARG A 122 7.22 -1.74 -14.18
C ARG A 122 8.46 -0.86 -14.38
N ALA A 123 8.57 0.21 -13.60
CA ALA A 123 9.72 1.11 -13.64
C ALA A 123 11.03 0.44 -13.18
N ILE A 124 11.01 -0.32 -12.08
CA ILE A 124 12.18 -1.08 -11.59
C ILE A 124 12.67 -2.07 -12.65
N LYS A 125 11.74 -2.81 -13.28
CA LYS A 125 12.09 -3.80 -14.31
C LYS A 125 12.74 -3.14 -15.53
N LYS A 126 12.16 -2.05 -16.03
CA LYS A 126 12.74 -1.28 -17.13
C LYS A 126 14.16 -0.81 -16.81
N ASP A 127 14.37 -0.34 -15.59
CA ASP A 127 15.64 0.19 -15.11
C ASP A 127 16.69 -0.91 -14.87
N GLU A 128 16.27 -2.14 -14.57
CA GLU A 128 17.13 -3.34 -14.54
C GLU A 128 17.53 -3.79 -15.95
N ASP A 129 16.56 -3.83 -16.88
CA ASP A 129 16.79 -4.25 -18.26
C ASP A 129 17.75 -3.30 -19.00
N LEU A 130 17.65 -1.99 -18.74
CA LEU A 130 18.59 -0.96 -19.23
C LEU A 130 20.03 -1.16 -18.75
N VAL A 131 20.22 -1.58 -17.49
CA VAL A 131 21.56 -1.83 -16.96
C VAL A 131 22.15 -3.07 -17.61
N LYS A 132 21.36 -4.15 -17.72
CA LYS A 132 21.78 -5.40 -18.36
C LYS A 132 22.09 -5.24 -19.84
N SER A 133 21.37 -4.39 -20.57
CA SER A 133 21.64 -4.16 -21.99
C SER A 133 22.96 -3.42 -22.21
N VAL A 134 23.30 -2.46 -21.35
CA VAL A 134 24.59 -1.75 -21.40
C VAL A 134 25.75 -2.68 -21.07
N ASP A 135 25.60 -3.56 -20.07
CA ASP A 135 26.66 -4.50 -19.68
C ASP A 135 26.93 -5.57 -20.77
N ARG A 136 25.96 -5.87 -21.64
CA ARG A 136 26.14 -6.81 -22.77
C ARG A 136 26.94 -6.23 -23.93
N LEU A 137 27.08 -4.90 -24.00
CA LEU A 137 27.80 -4.20 -25.08
C LEU A 137 29.25 -3.84 -24.71
N ARG A 138 29.65 -4.12 -23.47
CA ARG A 138 31.00 -3.93 -22.95
C ARG A 138 31.76 -5.24 -22.98
#